data_AF-A0A2G7GX01-F1
#
_entry.id   AF-A0A2G7GX01-F1
#
_cell.length_a   1.000
_cell.length_b   1.000
_cell.length_c   1.000
_cell.angle_alpha   90.00
_cell.angle_beta   90.00
_cell.angle_gamma   90.00
#
_symmetry.space_group_name_H-M   'P 1'
#
loop_
_entity.id
_entity.type
_entity.pdbx_description
1 polymer ?
#
loop_
_entity_poly.entity_id
_entity_poly.type
_entity_poly.pdbx_seq_one_letter_code
_entity_poly.pdbx_strand_id
1 'polypeptide(L)' 'MMWNTYQSWFWPVLTVLFLILLSVGVVVFSRWFSNSVDHDAGQNSQRSALSLAAERFARGEITADEFESIRRSLRS' A
#
# COMPACT_ATOMS: atom_id res chain seq x y z
N MET A 1 -27.94 -1.11 47.64
CA MET A 1 -28.14 -0.80 46.20
C MET A 1 -26.86 -0.27 45.53
N MET A 2 -25.68 -0.81 45.86
CA MET A 2 -24.37 -0.29 45.40
C MET A 2 -23.68 -1.22 44.37
N TRP A 3 -24.32 -2.34 44.02
CA TRP A 3 -23.82 -3.30 43.04
C TRP A 3 -24.03 -2.85 41.58
N ASN A 4 -24.97 -1.92 41.35
CA ASN A 4 -25.30 -1.44 40.01
C ASN A 4 -24.27 -0.47 39.44
N THR A 5 -23.43 0.11 40.31
CA THR A 5 -22.34 0.96 39.85
C THR A 5 -21.40 0.10 39.03
N TYR A 6 -20.83 -1.00 39.56
CA TYR A 6 -19.86 -1.92 38.89
C TYR A 6 -20.25 -2.39 37.48
N GLN A 7 -21.54 -2.54 37.24
CA GLN A 7 -22.09 -2.90 35.92
C GLN A 7 -21.95 -1.77 34.87
N SER A 8 -21.95 -0.50 35.30
CA SER A 8 -22.09 0.68 34.43
C SER A 8 -20.78 1.10 33.73
N TRP A 9 -19.64 1.06 34.40
CA TRP A 9 -18.25 1.23 33.93
C TRP A 9 -17.65 0.02 33.21
N PHE A 10 -18.10 -1.21 33.48
CA PHE A 10 -17.54 -2.40 32.79
C PHE A 10 -17.89 -2.42 31.30
N TRP A 11 -19.16 -2.13 30.98
CA TRP A 11 -19.68 -2.10 29.62
C TRP A 11 -18.98 -1.12 28.65
N PRO A 12 -18.77 0.16 29.01
CA PRO A 12 -18.08 1.12 28.16
C PRO A 12 -16.59 0.77 27.99
N VAL A 13 -15.94 0.24 29.01
CA VAL A 13 -14.53 -0.17 28.91
C VAL A 13 -14.37 -1.34 27.93
N LEU A 14 -15.25 -2.35 28.01
CA LEU A 14 -15.20 -3.51 27.12
C LEU A 14 -15.49 -3.12 25.65
N THR A 15 -16.41 -2.17 25.42
CA THR A 15 -16.68 -1.64 24.08
C THR A 15 -15.52 -0.83 23.54
N VAL A 16 -14.88 0.02 24.33
CA VAL A 16 -13.66 0.75 23.91
C VAL A 16 -12.53 -0.22 23.59
N LEU A 17 -12.31 -1.24 24.43
CA LEU A 17 -11.31 -2.28 24.18
C LEU A 17 -11.60 -3.02 22.86
N PHE A 18 -12.86 -3.36 22.61
CA PHE A 18 -13.29 -3.99 21.36
C PHE A 18 -13.07 -3.08 20.14
N LEU A 19 -13.33 -1.77 20.25
CA LEU A 19 -13.06 -0.80 19.18
C LEU A 19 -11.57 -0.69 18.88
N ILE A 20 -10.72 -0.68 19.91
CA ILE A 20 -9.27 -0.69 19.75
C ILE A 20 -8.84 -1.98 19.03
N LEU A 21 -9.35 -3.13 19.48
CA LEU A 21 -9.03 -4.42 18.86
C LEU A 21 -9.49 -4.48 17.40
N LEU A 22 -10.68 -3.97 17.09
CA LEU A 22 -11.21 -3.85 15.74
C LEU A 22 -10.33 -2.95 14.88
N SER A 23 -9.93 -1.79 15.40
CA SER A 23 -9.04 -0.84 14.71
C SER A 23 -7.68 -1.48 14.41
N VAL A 24 -7.07 -2.15 15.39
CA VAL A 24 -5.81 -2.88 15.20
C VAL A 24 -5.97 -3.97 14.15
N GLY A 25 -7.08 -4.72 14.18
CA GLY A 25 -7.39 -5.73 13.16
C GLY A 25 -7.42 -5.15 11.75
N VAL A 26 -8.08 -4.00 11.56
CA VAL A 26 -8.13 -3.30 10.27
C VAL A 26 -6.75 -2.80 9.85
N VAL A 27 -5.95 -2.25 10.77
CA VAL A 27 -4.59 -1.76 10.46
C VAL A 27 -3.67 -2.91 10.08
N VAL A 28 -3.70 -4.03 10.80
CA VAL A 28 -2.88 -5.22 10.49
C VAL A 28 -3.29 -5.81 9.14
N PHE A 29 -4.60 -5.92 8.88
CA PHE A 29 -5.12 -6.39 7.61
C PHE A 29 -4.73 -5.47 6.45
N SER A 30 -4.86 -4.15 6.66
CA SER A 30 -4.44 -3.15 5.67
C SER A 30 -2.95 -3.21 5.42
N ARG A 31 -2.13 -3.35 6.46
CA ARG A 31 -0.67 -3.45 6.34
C ARG A 31 -0.25 -4.73 5.61
N TRP A 32 -0.98 -5.83 5.78
CA TRP A 32 -0.75 -7.06 5.02
C TRP A 32 -1.09 -6.88 3.54
N PHE A 33 -2.17 -6.17 3.22
CA PHE A 33 -2.55 -5.85 1.85
C PHE A 33 -1.58 -4.84 1.20
N SER A 34 -1.15 -3.81 1.94
CA SER A 34 -0.16 -2.83 1.49
C SER A 34 1.22 -3.46 1.27
N ASN A 35 1.66 -4.41 2.09
CA ASN A 35 2.91 -5.12 1.85
C ASN A 35 2.89 -5.95 0.55
N SER A 36 1.73 -6.43 0.11
CA SER A 36 1.58 -7.05 -1.22
C SER A 36 1.61 -6.00 -2.33
N VAL A 37 0.99 -4.83 -2.09
CA VAL A 37 0.98 -3.72 -3.05
C VAL A 37 2.35 -3.05 -3.18
N ASP A 38 3.19 -2.96 -2.15
CA ASP A 38 4.52 -2.34 -2.25
C ASP A 38 5.52 -3.18 -3.08
N HIS A 39 5.37 -4.51 -3.10
CA HIS A 39 6.13 -5.36 -4.02
C HIS A 39 5.67 -5.19 -5.49
N ASP A 40 4.42 -4.78 -5.70
CA ASP A 40 3.89 -4.44 -7.02
C ASP A 40 4.01 -2.97 -7.37
N ALA A 41 4.13 -2.03 -6.42
CA ALA A 41 4.23 -0.60 -6.69
C ALA A 41 5.58 -0.27 -7.34
N GLY A 42 6.65 -0.94 -6.91
CA GLY A 42 7.95 -0.90 -7.61
C GLY A 42 7.86 -1.46 -9.03
N GLN A 43 7.22 -2.62 -9.22
CA GLN A 43 7.06 -3.25 -10.55
C GLN A 43 6.10 -2.50 -11.47
N ASN A 44 5.05 -1.88 -10.94
CA ASN A 44 4.03 -1.18 -11.71
C ASN A 44 4.54 0.22 -12.11
N SER A 45 5.31 0.88 -11.24
CA SER A 45 6.05 2.10 -11.59
C SER A 45 7.12 1.82 -12.65
N GLN A 46 7.84 0.69 -12.55
CA GLN A 46 8.81 0.25 -13.56
C GLN A 46 8.14 -0.10 -14.91
N ARG A 47 6.97 -0.75 -14.90
CA ARG A 47 6.15 -0.98 -16.11
C ARG A 47 5.68 0.33 -16.73
N SER A 48 5.24 1.29 -15.90
CA SER A 48 4.81 2.61 -16.36
C SER A 48 5.96 3.40 -17.00
N ALA A 49 7.16 3.38 -16.41
CA ALA A 49 8.35 4.02 -16.97
C ALA A 49 8.77 3.40 -18.30
N LEU A 50 8.74 2.07 -18.43
CA LEU A 50 9.01 1.38 -19.70
C LEU A 50 7.96 1.68 -20.77
N SER A 51 6.67 1.72 -20.42
CA SER A 51 5.62 2.06 -21.38
C SER A 51 5.74 3.50 -21.88
N LEU A 52 6.11 4.43 -20.99
CA LEU A 52 6.33 5.83 -21.35
C LEU A 52 7.55 6.00 -22.28
N ALA A 53 8.65 5.28 -22.00
CA ALA A 53 9.82 5.27 -22.87
C ALA A 53 9.51 4.66 -24.25
N ALA A 54 8.78 3.54 -24.30
CA ALA A 54 8.39 2.90 -25.56
C ALA A 54 7.51 3.81 -26.43
N GLU A 55 6.59 4.57 -25.82
CA GLU A 55 5.75 5.52 -26.55
C GLU A 55 6.57 6.67 -27.16
N ARG A 56 7.56 7.19 -26.44
CA ARG A 56 8.47 8.23 -26.96
C ARG A 56 9.39 7.72 -28.06
N PHE A 57 9.82 6.46 -27.96
CA PHE A 57 10.59 5.81 -29.02
C PHE A 57 9.74 5.64 -30.30
N ALA A 58 8.48 5.24 -30.16
CA ALA A 58 7.55 5.14 -31.29
C ALA A 58 7.25 6.51 -31.93
N ARG A 59 7.24 7.58 -31.14
CA ARG A 59 7.16 8.97 -31.64
C ARG A 59 8.46 9.48 -32.26
N GLY A 60 9.58 8.77 -32.08
CA GLY A 60 10.90 9.19 -32.54
C GLY A 60 11.51 10.34 -31.72
N GLU A 61 10.98 10.60 -30.52
CA GLU A 61 11.48 11.64 -29.61
C GLU A 61 12.76 11.22 -28.87
N ILE A 62 13.05 9.92 -28.86
CA ILE A 62 14.27 9.34 -28.27
C ILE A 62 14.89 8.34 -29.24
N THR A 63 16.21 8.24 -29.19
CA THR A 63 16.97 7.29 -30.02
C THR A 63 16.98 5.88 -29.43
N ALA A 64 17.32 4.88 -30.26
CA ALA A 64 17.41 3.48 -29.82
C ALA A 64 18.41 3.28 -28.67
N ASP A 65 19.55 3.99 -28.73
CA ASP A 65 20.57 3.98 -27.67
C ASP A 65 20.03 4.52 -26.34
N GLU A 66 19.28 5.63 -26.39
CA GLU A 66 18.64 6.21 -25.19
C GLU A 66 17.58 5.27 -24.60
N PHE A 67 16.74 4.67 -25.45
CA PHE A 67 15.76 3.68 -25.01
C PHE A 67 16.43 2.48 -24.34
N GLU A 68 17.53 1.98 -24.89
CA GLU A 68 18.26 0.84 -24.35
C GLU A 68 18.93 1.15 -23.01
N SER A 69 19.47 2.37 -22.84
CA SER A 69 20.03 2.85 -21.57
C SER A 69 18.98 2.93 -20.45
N ILE A 70 17.77 3.42 -20.75
CA ILE A 70 16.65 3.51 -19.81
C ILE A 70 16.17 2.10 -19.47
N ARG A 71 16.04 1.22 -20.47
CA ARG A 71 15.62 -0.16 -20.27
C ARG A 71 16.61 -0.96 -19.41
N ARG A 72 17.92 -0.69 -19.56
CA ARG A 72 18.97 -1.30 -18.73
C ARG A 72 18.93 -0.80 -17.30
N SER A 73 18.78 0.51 -17.11
CA SER A 73 18.72 1.16 -15.79
C SER A 73 17.47 0.76 -14.99
N LEU A 74 16.34 0.58 -15.67
CA LEU A 74 15.10 0.14 -15.02
C LEU A 74 15.15 -1.32 -14.60
N ARG A 75 16.06 -2.16 -15.14
CA ARG A 75 16.13 -3.60 -14.82
C ARG A 75 17.03 -3.93 -13.62
N SER A 76 17.84 -2.98 -13.12
CA SER A 76 18.71 -3.17 -11.94
C SER A 76 18.00 -2.77 -10.66
#